data_AF-A0A254UZA7-F1
#
_entry.id   AF-A0A254UZA7-F1
#
_cell.length_a   1.000
_cell.length_b   1.000
_cell.length_c   1.000
_cell.angle_alpha   90.00
_cell.angle_beta   90.00
_cell.angle_gamma   90.00
#
_symmetry.space_group_name_H-M   'P 1'
#
loop_
_entity.id
_entity.type
_entity.pdbx_description
1 polymer ?
#
loop_
_entity_poly.entity_id
_entity_poly.type
_entity_poly.pdbx_seq_one_letter_code
_entity_poly.pdbx_strand_id
1 'polypeptide(L)'
;MRSALRLREGGLAAYQQEMKWVALALGIASTIAIVQNWYPLNLFLSLPFCLIWAYHAWLHTERQLKYLNIMFTGFYLYGIARYFLMSQGQG
;
A
#
# COMPACT_ATOMS: atom_id res chain seq x y z
N MET A 1 -37.57 12.55 -9.50
CA MET A 1 -36.93 12.38 -8.17
C MET A 1 -35.88 11.26 -8.06
N ARG A 2 -35.51 10.52 -9.12
CA ARG A 2 -34.40 9.52 -9.09
C ARG A 2 -33.07 10.02 -9.69
N SER A 3 -33.09 11.16 -10.37
CA SER A 3 -31.95 11.71 -11.11
C SER A 3 -30.94 12.44 -10.22
N ALA A 4 -31.37 13.02 -9.09
CA ALA A 4 -30.51 13.77 -8.18
C ALA A 4 -29.67 12.89 -7.23
N LEU A 5 -30.08 11.64 -6.98
CA LEU A 5 -29.32 10.71 -6.13
C LEU A 5 -28.06 10.15 -6.83
N ARG A 6 -28.09 9.98 -8.16
CA ARG A 6 -26.93 9.46 -8.93
C ARG A 6 -25.72 10.39 -8.96
N LEU A 7 -25.92 11.70 -8.81
CA LEU A 7 -24.82 12.67 -8.85
C LEU A 7 -24.05 12.72 -7.52
N ARG A 8 -24.63 12.25 -6.42
CA ARG A 8 -24.00 12.28 -5.08
C ARG A 8 -23.14 11.05 -4.79
N GLU A 9 -23.41 9.93 -5.47
CA GLU A 9 -22.61 8.69 -5.33
C GLU A 9 -21.30 8.73 -6.11
N GLY A 10 -21.24 9.52 -7.19
CA GLY A 10 -20.05 9.60 -8.05
C GLY A 10 -18.81 10.15 -7.34
N GLY A 11 -18.95 11.06 -6.38
CA GLY A 11 -17.82 11.69 -5.69
C GLY A 11 -17.04 10.75 -4.78
N LEU A 12 -17.74 9.93 -3.98
CA LEU A 12 -17.12 8.93 -3.11
C LEU A 12 -16.62 7.71 -3.90
N ALA A 13 -17.35 7.31 -4.94
CA ALA A 13 -16.94 6.21 -5.82
C ALA A 13 -15.70 6.56 -6.65
N ALA A 14 -15.59 7.80 -7.15
CA ALA A 14 -14.41 8.27 -7.88
C ALA A 14 -13.17 8.27 -6.97
N TYR A 15 -13.29 8.76 -5.74
CA TYR A 15 -12.17 8.78 -4.80
C TYR A 15 -11.70 7.36 -4.42
N GLN A 16 -12.62 6.40 -4.27
CA GLN A 16 -12.26 5.00 -4.07
C GLN A 16 -11.52 4.40 -5.27
N GLN A 17 -11.86 4.81 -6.49
CA GLN A 17 -11.23 4.31 -7.70
C GLN A 17 -9.82 4.89 -7.89
N GLU A 18 -9.63 6.19 -7.64
CA GLU A 18 -8.30 6.84 -7.68
C GLU A 18 -7.34 6.19 -6.67
N MET A 19 -7.80 5.90 -5.45
CA MET A 19 -6.99 5.22 -4.44
C MET A 19 -6.54 3.81 -4.88
N LYS A 20 -7.39 3.08 -5.62
CA LYS A 20 -7.01 1.77 -6.20
C LYS A 20 -5.93 1.92 -7.26
N TRP A 21 -6.02 2.93 -8.12
CA TRP A 21 -5.02 3.21 -9.16
C TRP A 21 -3.68 3.63 -8.56
N VAL A 22 -3.70 4.46 -7.51
CA VAL A 22 -2.48 4.83 -6.77
C VAL A 22 -1.85 3.59 -6.12
N ALA A 23 -2.65 2.73 -5.50
CA ALA A 23 -2.17 1.46 -4.94
C ALA A 23 -1.56 0.56 -6.04
N LEU A 24 -2.18 0.46 -7.20
CA LEU A 24 -1.64 -0.31 -8.32
C LEU A 24 -0.30 0.26 -8.81
N ALA A 25 -0.23 1.57 -9.01
CA ALA A 25 1.00 2.25 -9.46
C ALA A 25 2.14 2.07 -8.45
N LEU A 26 1.85 2.21 -7.14
CA LEU A 26 2.81 1.95 -6.07
C LEU A 26 3.27 0.49 -6.04
N GLY A 27 2.39 -0.48 -6.28
CA GLY A 27 2.74 -1.90 -6.35
C GLY A 27 3.63 -2.26 -7.54
N ILE A 28 3.41 -1.60 -8.69
CA ILE A 28 4.28 -1.73 -9.85
C ILE A 28 5.64 -1.12 -9.55
N ALA A 29 5.68 0.10 -9.01
CA ALA A 29 6.91 0.78 -8.62
C ALA A 29 7.71 0.00 -7.57
N SER A 30 7.04 -0.60 -6.58
CA SER A 30 7.69 -1.44 -5.57
C SER A 30 8.27 -2.71 -6.18
N THR A 31 7.56 -3.36 -7.11
CA THR A 31 8.06 -4.53 -7.81
C THR A 31 9.31 -4.21 -8.63
N ILE A 32 9.31 -3.08 -9.35
CA ILE A 32 10.49 -2.60 -10.09
C ILE A 32 11.66 -2.36 -9.13
N ALA A 33 11.42 -1.70 -8.00
CA ALA A 33 12.46 -1.45 -7.00
C ALA A 33 13.02 -2.75 -6.38
N ILE A 34 12.19 -3.79 -6.22
CA ILE A 34 12.64 -5.12 -5.77
C ILE A 34 13.50 -5.79 -6.83
N VAL A 35 13.03 -5.86 -8.08
CA VAL A 35 13.76 -6.51 -9.20
C VAL A 35 15.10 -5.82 -9.46
N GLN A 36 15.13 -4.48 -9.38
CA GLN A 36 16.35 -3.69 -9.55
C GLN A 36 17.26 -3.66 -8.31
N ASN A 37 16.87 -4.34 -7.23
CA ASN A 37 17.61 -4.41 -5.97
C ASN A 37 17.91 -3.01 -5.35
N TRP A 38 16.97 -2.08 -5.47
CA TRP A 38 17.06 -0.71 -4.95
C TRP A 38 16.78 -0.66 -3.45
N TYR A 39 17.65 -1.24 -2.64
CA TYR A 39 17.56 -1.17 -1.18
C TYR A 39 18.09 0.19 -0.66
N PRO A 40 17.39 0.91 0.24
CA PRO A 40 16.13 0.58 0.93
C PRO A 40 14.86 1.15 0.26
N LEU A 41 14.97 1.76 -0.92
CA LEU A 41 13.85 2.41 -1.63
C LEU A 41 12.67 1.43 -1.85
N ASN A 42 12.97 0.16 -2.11
CA ASN A 42 11.96 -0.90 -2.23
C ASN A 42 11.08 -1.04 -0.97
N LEU A 43 11.64 -0.92 0.24
CA LEU A 43 10.89 -0.96 1.50
C LEU A 43 9.97 0.25 1.63
N PHE A 44 10.49 1.44 1.33
CA PHE A 44 9.73 2.69 1.43
C PHE A 44 8.59 2.80 0.41
N LEU A 45 8.72 2.18 -0.76
CA LEU A 45 7.63 2.08 -1.75
C LEU A 45 6.62 0.99 -1.38
N SER A 46 7.09 -0.13 -0.87
CA SER A 46 6.22 -1.27 -0.56
C SER A 46 5.35 -1.03 0.67
N LEU A 47 5.81 -0.24 1.66
CA LEU A 47 5.07 0.03 2.88
C LEU A 47 3.77 0.85 2.66
N PRO A 48 3.77 2.01 1.99
CA PRO A 48 2.53 2.76 1.70
C PRO A 48 1.60 1.98 0.78
N PHE A 49 2.15 1.24 -0.20
CA PHE A 49 1.39 0.30 -1.03
C PHE A 49 0.60 -0.70 -0.18
N CYS A 50 1.28 -1.39 0.74
CA CYS A 50 0.69 -2.42 1.57
C CYS A 50 -0.37 -1.87 2.52
N LEU A 51 -0.15 -0.67 3.08
CA LEU A 51 -1.13 0.00 3.95
C LEU A 51 -2.41 0.37 3.19
N ILE A 52 -2.28 0.88 1.96
CA ILE A 52 -3.45 1.23 1.13
C ILE A 52 -4.26 -0.03 0.80
N TRP A 53 -3.60 -1.13 0.43
CA TRP A 53 -4.28 -2.40 0.16
C TRP A 53 -4.87 -3.06 1.41
N ALA A 54 -4.21 -2.95 2.57
CA ALA A 54 -4.76 -3.42 3.84
C ALA A 54 -6.05 -2.65 4.20
N TYR A 55 -6.05 -1.32 4.03
CA TYR A 55 -7.24 -0.48 4.20
C TYR A 55 -8.34 -0.85 3.20
N HIS A 56 -7.97 -1.09 1.94
CA HIS A 56 -8.92 -1.48 0.90
C HIS A 56 -9.57 -2.84 1.20
N ALA A 57 -8.77 -3.83 1.60
CA ALA A 57 -9.23 -5.15 2.01
C ALA A 57 -10.11 -5.10 3.26
N TRP A 58 -9.83 -4.17 4.18
CA TRP A 58 -10.68 -3.91 5.34
C TRP A 58 -12.08 -3.46 4.92
N LEU A 59 -12.17 -2.53 3.95
CA LEU A 59 -13.44 -2.00 3.46
C LEU A 59 -14.25 -3.04 2.66
N HIS A 60 -13.58 -3.94 1.94
CA HIS A 60 -14.23 -4.97 1.10
C HIS A 60 -14.42 -6.31 1.81
N THR A 61 -14.05 -6.44 3.09
CA THR A 61 -14.19 -7.66 3.91
C THR A 61 -13.42 -8.90 3.40
N GLU A 62 -12.42 -8.68 2.54
CA GLU A 62 -11.55 -9.72 1.99
C GLU A 62 -10.50 -10.17 3.03
N ARG A 63 -10.81 -11.23 3.78
CA ARG A 63 -9.98 -11.69 4.92
C ARG A 63 -8.56 -12.07 4.52
N GLN A 64 -8.39 -12.79 3.41
CA GLN A 64 -7.07 -13.25 2.98
C GLN A 64 -6.15 -12.08 2.61
N LEU A 65 -6.66 -11.16 1.79
CA LEU A 65 -5.92 -9.99 1.32
C LEU A 65 -5.54 -9.05 2.48
N LYS A 66 -6.43 -8.92 3.48
CA LYS A 66 -6.17 -8.17 4.71
C LYS A 66 -4.99 -8.76 5.49
N TYR A 67 -5.02 -10.05 5.83
CA TYR A 67 -3.96 -10.66 6.63
C TYR A 67 -2.62 -10.67 5.89
N LEU A 68 -2.63 -10.91 4.58
CA LEU A 68 -1.43 -10.88 3.75
C LEU A 68 -0.76 -9.49 3.75
N ASN A 69 -1.53 -8.42 3.52
CA ASN A 69 -0.99 -7.06 3.55
C ASN A 69 -0.54 -6.63 4.95
N ILE A 70 -1.21 -7.09 6.02
CA ILE A 70 -0.75 -6.85 7.39
C ILE A 70 0.58 -7.55 7.65
N MET A 71 0.74 -8.82 7.25
CA MET A 71 2.00 -9.54 7.41
C MET A 71 3.14 -8.88 6.61
N PHE A 72 2.88 -8.50 5.36
CA PHE A 72 3.86 -7.77 4.54
C PHE A 72 4.25 -6.43 5.16
N THR A 73 3.29 -5.67 5.69
CA THR A 73 3.58 -4.44 6.43
C THR A 73 4.54 -4.72 7.60
N GLY A 74 4.31 -5.81 8.36
CA GLY A 74 5.21 -6.25 9.43
C GLY A 74 6.63 -6.56 8.93
N PHE A 75 6.76 -7.29 7.81
CA PHE A 75 8.08 -7.58 7.23
C PHE A 75 8.79 -6.34 6.71
N TYR A 76 8.07 -5.39 6.09
CA TYR A 76 8.66 -4.14 5.64
C TYR A 76 9.09 -3.25 6.82
N LEU A 77 8.29 -3.16 7.89
CA LEU A 77 8.68 -2.46 9.12
C LEU A 77 9.93 -3.09 9.75
N TYR A 78 10.00 -4.42 9.81
CA TYR A 78 11.20 -5.12 10.28
C TYR A 78 12.42 -4.81 9.42
N GLY A 79 12.27 -4.84 8.08
CA GLY A 79 13.34 -4.49 7.14
C GLY A 79 13.85 -3.05 7.32
N ILE A 80 12.94 -2.09 7.55
CA ILE A 80 13.28 -0.69 7.82
C ILE A 80 13.96 -0.56 9.18
N ALA A 81 13.42 -1.17 10.24
CA ALA A 81 14.02 -1.14 11.57
C ALA A 81 15.44 -1.72 11.55
N ARG A 82 15.65 -2.84 10.83
CA ARG A 82 16.97 -3.43 10.63
C ARG A 82 17.90 -2.50 9.86
N TYR A 83 17.42 -1.84 8.80
CA TYR A 83 18.20 -0.85 8.05
C TYR A 83 18.73 0.26 8.97
N PHE A 84 17.85 0.84 9.80
CA PHE A 84 18.25 1.87 10.76
C PHE A 84 19.18 1.34 11.84
N LEU A 85 18.93 0.15 12.40
CA LEU A 85 19.82 -0.45 13.42
C LEU A 85 21.22 -0.75 12.86
N MET A 86 21.31 -1.22 11.61
CA MET A 86 22.59 -1.48 10.95
C MET A 86 23.28 -0.19 10.51
N SER A 87 22.54 0.83 10.06
CA SER A 87 23.12 2.12 9.71
C SER A 87 23.65 2.87 10.94
N GLN A 88 23.06 2.65 12.11
CA GLN A 88 23.52 3.22 13.39
C GLN A 88 24.79 2.55 13.93
N GLY A 89 25.20 1.40 13.37
CA GLY A 89 26.43 0.68 13.76
C GLY A 89 27.71 1.11 13.03
N GLN A 90 27.66 2.17 12.21
CA GLN A 90 28.81 2.79 11.52
C GLN A 90 29.11 4.20 12.06
N GLY A 91 28.90 4.43 13.36
CA GLY A 91 29.30 5.64 14.08
C GLY A 91 30.47 5.39 15.00
#